data_AF-A0A8S4BLS0-F1
#
_entry.id   AF-A0A8S4BLS0-F1
#
_cell.length_a   1.000
_cell.length_b   1.000
_cell.length_c   1.000
_cell.angle_alpha   90.00
_cell.angle_beta   90.00
_cell.angle_gamma   90.00
#
_symmetry.space_group_name_H-M   'P 1'
#
loop_
_entity.id
_entity.type
_entity.pdbx_description
1 polymer ?
#
loop_
_entity_poly.entity_id
_entity_poly.type
_entity_poly.pdbx_seq_one_letter_code
_entity_poly.pdbx_strand_id
1 'polypeptide(L)'
;MSGPPGARSPAPRQRTRMRTVFTETQSRELEQLFLRAHYPPADARAQLAACTGLSEETVRVWFKNRRARRKRQRSGSKRAASRSPPRGEGGPNGT
;
A
#
# COMPACT_ATOMS: atom_id res chain seq x y z
N MET A 1 -24.27 13.04 -39.70
CA MET A 1 -23.28 14.01 -39.19
C MET A 1 -23.07 13.65 -37.72
N SER A 2 -22.18 12.71 -37.40
CA SER A 2 -20.74 12.89 -37.11
C SER A 2 -20.42 13.49 -35.72
N GLY A 3 -19.88 12.64 -34.84
CA GLY A 3 -19.14 12.94 -33.59
C GLY A 3 -19.97 12.84 -32.30
N PRO A 4 -19.60 11.99 -31.32
CA PRO A 4 -18.38 12.21 -30.50
C PRO A 4 -17.67 10.88 -30.14
N PRO A 5 -16.62 10.80 -29.28
CA PRO A 5 -15.93 11.83 -28.51
C PRO A 5 -14.42 11.90 -28.76
N GLY A 6 -13.84 13.07 -28.48
CA GLY A 6 -12.39 13.28 -28.43
C GLY A 6 -11.73 12.25 -27.51
N ALA A 7 -10.83 11.48 -28.10
CA ALA A 7 -9.95 10.56 -27.40
C ALA A 7 -9.16 11.33 -26.34
N ARG A 8 -9.61 11.23 -25.08
CA ARG A 8 -8.80 11.61 -23.92
C ARG A 8 -7.63 10.63 -23.89
N SER A 9 -6.51 11.06 -24.46
CA SER A 9 -5.24 10.35 -24.45
C SER A 9 -4.96 9.84 -23.03
N PRO A 10 -4.74 8.53 -22.82
CA PRO A 10 -4.26 8.06 -21.52
C PRO A 10 -2.85 8.60 -21.32
N ALA A 11 -2.71 9.51 -20.35
CA ALA A 11 -1.44 10.05 -19.87
C ALA A 11 -0.43 8.90 -19.66
N PRO A 12 0.88 9.14 -19.90
CA PRO A 12 1.90 8.10 -19.94
C PRO A 12 1.84 7.30 -18.65
N ARG A 13 1.60 6.00 -18.85
CA ARG A 13 1.53 4.95 -17.85
C ARG A 13 2.77 5.10 -16.96
N GLN A 14 2.61 5.70 -15.79
CA GLN A 14 3.68 5.82 -14.81
C GLN A 14 4.32 4.45 -14.70
N ARG A 15 5.62 4.35 -15.03
CA ARG A 15 6.46 3.17 -14.82
C ARG A 15 6.01 2.56 -13.51
N THR A 16 5.29 1.44 -13.58
CA THR A 16 4.89 0.67 -12.41
C THR A 16 6.19 0.31 -11.73
N ARG A 17 6.59 1.11 -10.73
CA ARG A 17 7.84 0.90 -10.01
C ARG A 17 7.76 -0.53 -9.49
N MET A 18 8.75 -1.35 -9.86
CA MET A 18 8.81 -2.76 -9.51
C MET A 18 8.47 -2.89 -8.03
N ARG A 19 7.52 -3.77 -7.69
CA ARG A 19 7.06 -3.94 -6.33
C ARG A 19 8.23 -4.41 -5.47
N THR A 20 8.78 -3.52 -4.65
CA THR A 20 9.86 -3.86 -3.72
C THR A 20 9.28 -4.79 -2.65
N VAL A 21 9.85 -5.99 -2.55
CA VAL A 21 9.62 -6.88 -1.40
C VAL A 21 10.69 -6.52 -0.37
N PHE A 22 10.25 -6.03 0.79
CA PHE A 22 11.16 -5.69 1.88
C PHE A 22 11.64 -6.98 2.56
N THR A 23 12.92 -7.04 2.88
CA THR A 23 13.44 -8.10 3.75
C THR A 23 12.95 -7.91 5.18
N GLU A 24 13.09 -8.94 6.02
CA GLU A 24 12.72 -8.86 7.43
C GLU A 24 13.51 -7.75 8.15
N THR A 25 14.82 -7.68 7.90
CA THR A 25 15.71 -6.64 8.46
C THR A 25 15.25 -5.25 8.05
N GLN A 26 14.95 -5.02 6.76
CA GLN A 26 14.46 -3.72 6.28
C GLN A 26 13.13 -3.34 6.94
N SER A 27 12.22 -4.29 7.06
CA SER A 27 10.91 -4.08 7.68
C SER A 27 11.06 -3.73 9.16
N ARG A 28 11.97 -4.39 9.88
CA ARG A 28 12.28 -4.12 11.29
C ARG A 28 12.80 -2.70 11.48
N GLU A 29 13.77 -2.27 10.68
CA GLU A 29 14.34 -0.91 10.74
C GLU A 29 13.27 0.17 10.46
N LEU A 30 12.45 -0.04 9.43
CA LEU A 30 11.31 0.82 9.10
C LEU A 30 10.32 0.92 10.27
N GLU A 31 10.02 -0.20 10.92
CA GLU A 31 9.10 -0.24 12.06
C GLU A 31 9.70 0.41 13.31
N GLN A 32 11.00 0.22 13.59
CA GLN A 32 11.67 0.89 14.69
C GLN A 32 11.63 2.42 14.55
N LEU A 33 11.92 2.95 13.36
CA LEU A 33 11.82 4.39 13.14
C LEU A 33 10.38 4.87 13.26
N PHE A 34 9.41 4.09 12.78
CA PHE A 34 7.99 4.43 12.90
C PHE A 34 7.51 4.53 14.35
N LEU A 35 8.00 3.68 15.24
CA LEU A 35 7.67 3.74 16.67
C LEU A 35 8.19 5.03 17.32
N ARG A 36 9.33 5.55 16.86
CA ARG A 36 9.93 6.81 17.36
C ARG A 36 9.26 8.03 16.74
N ALA A 37 9.02 7.99 15.43
CA ALA A 37 8.45 9.10 14.66
C ALA A 37 7.50 8.59 13.57
N HIS A 38 6.20 8.85 13.74
CA HIS A 38 5.20 8.52 12.71
C HIS A 38 5.32 9.38 11.43
N TYR A 39 6.00 10.53 11.53
CA TYR A 39 6.23 11.50 10.45
C TYR A 39 7.72 11.86 10.42
N PRO A 40 8.59 10.97 9.90
CA PRO A 40 10.02 11.24 9.87
C PRO A 40 10.34 12.42 8.91
N PRO A 41 11.20 13.37 9.33
CA PRO A 41 11.68 14.45 8.46
C PRO A 41 12.53 13.92 7.29
N ALA A 42 12.91 14.80 6.36
CA ALA A 42 13.70 14.41 5.19
C ALA A 42 15.03 13.73 5.58
N ASP A 43 15.79 14.31 6.50
CA ASP A 43 17.05 13.74 6.99
C ASP A 43 16.90 12.33 7.57
N ALA A 44 15.89 12.11 8.41
CA ALA A 44 15.64 10.79 9.01
C ALA A 44 15.25 9.75 7.94
N ARG A 45 14.53 10.15 6.89
CA ARG A 45 14.20 9.27 5.77
C ARG A 45 15.41 8.96 4.91
N ALA A 46 16.28 9.93 4.67
CA ALA A 46 17.52 9.75 3.90
C ALA A 46 18.49 8.81 4.64
N GLN A 47 18.64 8.97 5.96
CA GLN A 47 19.45 8.06 6.79
C GLN A 47 18.90 6.64 6.75
N LEU A 48 17.58 6.45 6.91
CA LEU A 48 16.98 5.12 6.86
C LEU A 48 17.11 4.49 5.46
N ALA A 49 16.91 5.28 4.41
CA ALA A 49 17.13 4.86 3.02
C ALA A 49 18.56 4.34 2.81
N ALA A 50 19.57 5.07 3.31
CA ALA A 50 20.96 4.66 3.26
C ALA A 50 21.21 3.35 4.04
N CYS A 51 20.70 3.25 5.28
CA CYS A 51 20.89 2.05 6.11
C CYS A 51 20.20 0.80 5.53
N THR A 52 19.04 0.97 4.89
CA THR A 52 18.23 -0.14 4.34
C THR A 52 18.51 -0.45 2.87
N GLY A 53 19.31 0.38 2.18
CA GLY A 53 19.55 0.28 0.74
C GLY A 53 18.31 0.60 -0.11
N LEU A 54 17.34 1.33 0.46
CA LEU A 54 16.08 1.70 -0.21
C LEU A 54 16.14 3.15 -0.70
N SER A 55 15.30 3.52 -1.66
CA SER A 55 15.12 4.93 -2.04
C SER A 55 14.26 5.67 -1.01
N GLU A 56 14.53 6.96 -0.79
CA GLU A 56 13.73 7.82 0.10
C GLU A 56 12.23 7.83 -0.23
N GLU A 57 11.91 7.70 -1.51
CA GLU A 57 10.54 7.58 -2.01
C GLU A 57 9.88 6.27 -1.55
N THR A 58 10.60 5.15 -1.60
CA THR A 58 10.11 3.86 -1.12
C THR A 58 9.83 3.94 0.39
N VAL A 59 10.74 4.56 1.15
CA VAL A 59 10.55 4.85 2.57
C VAL A 59 9.30 5.73 2.76
N ARG A 60 9.16 6.83 2.02
CA ARG A 60 7.99 7.73 2.10
C ARG A 60 6.66 6.99 1.86
N VAL A 61 6.59 6.16 0.82
CA VAL A 61 5.41 5.35 0.49
C VAL A 61 5.13 4.33 1.59
N TRP A 62 6.17 3.68 2.13
CA TRP A 62 6.03 2.76 3.25
C TRP A 62 5.42 3.44 4.47
N PHE A 63 5.91 4.62 4.87
CA PHE A 63 5.37 5.39 5.99
C PHE A 63 3.92 5.85 5.76
N LYS A 64 3.55 6.16 4.51
CA LYS A 64 2.16 6.44 4.13
C LYS A 64 1.26 5.21 4.30
N ASN A 65 1.69 4.06 3.77
CA ASN A 65 0.95 2.79 3.89
C ASN A 65 0.84 2.31 5.33
N ARG A 66 1.90 2.46 6.13
CA ARG A 66 1.92 2.09 7.55
C ARG A 66 0.89 2.89 8.35
N ARG A 67 0.81 4.21 8.14
CA ARG A 67 -0.21 5.07 8.76
C ARG A 67 -1.63 4.70 8.32
N ALA A 68 -1.83 4.41 7.03
CA ALA A 68 -3.12 3.95 6.53
C ALA A 68 -3.55 2.63 7.21
N ARG A 69 -2.63 1.68 7.38
CA ARG A 69 -2.89 0.43 8.14
C ARG A 69 -3.26 0.72 9.59
N ARG A 70 -2.54 1.61 10.29
CA ARG A 70 -2.84 2.01 11.68
C ARG A 70 -4.22 2.65 11.80
N LYS A 71 -4.58 3.55 10.87
CA LYS A 71 -5.91 4.19 10.81
C LYS A 71 -7.00 3.14 10.58
N ARG A 72 -6.78 2.21 9.63
CA ARG A 72 -7.71 1.11 9.37
C ARG A 72 -7.86 0.15 10.55
N GLN A 73 -6.81 -0.09 11.33
CA GLN A 73 -6.91 -0.88 12.56
C GLN A 73 -7.72 -0.15 13.64
N ARG A 74 -7.46 1.15 13.86
CA ARG A 74 -8.22 1.98 14.80
C ARG A 74 -9.70 2.15 14.42
N SER A 75 -10.01 2.28 13.14
CA SER A 75 -11.39 2.38 12.62
C SER A 75 -12.03 1.02 12.32
N GLY A 76 -11.28 -0.07 12.47
CA GLY A 76 -11.58 -1.40 11.92
C GLY A 76 -12.20 -2.39 12.89
N SER A 77 -12.39 -2.01 14.16
CA SER A 77 -13.14 -2.85 15.12
C SER A 77 -14.61 -3.05 14.75
N LYS A 78 -15.07 -2.57 13.57
CA LYS A 78 -16.41 -2.83 13.02
C LYS A 78 -16.44 -3.38 11.58
N ARG A 79 -15.31 -3.58 10.87
CA ARG A 79 -15.33 -3.97 9.43
C ARG A 79 -14.25 -4.97 8.97
N ALA A 80 -13.66 -5.73 9.90
CA ALA A 80 -12.72 -6.81 9.56
C ALA A 80 -13.33 -8.22 9.66
N ALA A 81 -14.63 -8.35 9.96
CA ALA A 81 -15.34 -9.63 9.99
C ALA A 81 -16.02 -10.00 8.65
N SER A 82 -15.86 -9.21 7.57
CA SER A 82 -16.59 -9.41 6.31
C SER A 82 -15.73 -9.82 5.10
N ARG A 83 -14.58 -10.46 5.35
CA ARG A 83 -13.82 -11.15 4.29
C ARG A 83 -13.59 -12.62 4.65
N SER A 84 -14.65 -13.29 5.06
CA SER A 84 -14.77 -14.73 4.79
C SER A 84 -15.20 -14.87 3.33
N PRO A 85 -14.49 -15.63 2.48
CA PRO A 85 -15.11 -16.10 1.24
C PRO A 85 -16.24 -17.05 1.64
N PRO A 86 -17.46 -16.94 1.07
CA PRO A 86 -18.44 -18.02 1.23
C PRO A 86 -17.88 -19.25 0.51
N ARG A 87 -17.43 -20.21 1.31
CA ARG A 87 -17.21 -21.59 0.92
C ARG A 87 -18.56 -22.31 1.07
N GLY A 88 -19.04 -22.91 -0.01
CA GLY A 88 -20.28 -23.68 -0.11
C GLY A 88 -20.62 -23.75 -1.61
N GLU A 89 -20.25 -24.77 -2.38
CA GLU A 89 -20.53 -26.21 -2.25
C GLU A 89 -22.03 -26.53 -2.38
N GLY A 90 -22.40 -27.21 -3.49
CA GLY A 90 -23.70 -27.89 -3.75
C GLY A 90 -24.89 -26.96 -3.99
N GLY A 91 -25.79 -27.11 -4.97
CA GLY A 91 -26.19 -28.23 -5.82
C GLY A 91 -27.44 -27.79 -6.64
N PRO A 92 -28.04 -28.69 -7.46
CA PRO A 92 -28.82 -28.36 -8.65
C PRO A 92 -30.35 -28.37 -8.45
N ASN A 93 -31.08 -28.11 -9.57
CA ASN A 93 -32.53 -28.27 -9.79
C ASN A 93 -33.40 -27.10 -9.27
N GLY A 94 -34.47 -26.64 -9.91
CA GLY A 94 -35.28 -27.13 -11.02
C GLY A 94 -36.54 -26.23 -11.11
N THR A 95 -37.32 -26.45 -12.17
CA THR A 95 -38.45 -25.64 -12.68
C THR A 95 -38.06 -24.44 -13.54
#